data_AF-A0A6G6IVA2-F1
#
_entry.id   AF-A0A6G6IVA2-F1
#
_cell.length_a   1.000
_cell.length_b   1.000
_cell.length_c   1.000
_cell.angle_alpha   90.00
_cell.angle_beta   90.00
_cell.angle_gamma   90.00
#
_symmetry.space_group_name_H-M   'P 1'
#
loop_
_entity.id
_entity.type
_entity.pdbx_description
1 polymer ?
#
loop_
_entity_poly.entity_id
_entity_poly.type
_entity_poly.pdbx_seq_one_letter_code
_entity_poly.pdbx_strand_id
1 'polypeptide(L)' 'MNNQALLDHPELTIEYREGVASRQRHECIEACPYGLHLMFERSLFLAGWHDTDMGKAAPLYRRAAA' A
#
# COMPACT_ATOMS: atom_id res chain seq x y z
N MET A 1 -12.49 2.43 -13.38
CA MET A 1 -11.45 3.35 -12.90
C MET A 1 -10.17 3.07 -13.67
N ASN A 2 -9.40 4.11 -14.05
CA ASN A 2 -8.13 3.92 -14.75
C ASN A 2 -7.06 3.50 -13.74
N ASN A 3 -6.49 2.31 -13.91
CA ASN A 3 -5.45 1.76 -13.03
C ASN A 3 -4.24 2.70 -12.91
N GLN A 4 -3.96 3.50 -13.94
CA GLN A 4 -2.85 4.46 -13.88
C GLN A 4 -3.04 5.51 -12.78
N ALA A 5 -4.25 6.06 -12.62
CA ALA A 5 -4.53 7.09 -11.62
C ALA A 5 -4.35 6.58 -10.17
N LEU A 6 -4.51 5.27 -9.97
CA LEU A 6 -4.28 4.62 -8.69
C LEU A 6 -2.80 4.31 -8.43
N LEU A 7 -2.00 4.13 -9.48
CA LEU A 7 -0.54 4.00 -9.35
C LEU A 7 0.13 5.36 -9.07
N ASP A 8 -0.47 6.45 -9.54
CA ASP A 8 0.01 7.80 -9.26
C ASP A 8 -0.30 8.23 -7.81
N HIS A 9 -1.34 7.65 -7.19
CA HIS A 9 -1.79 7.91 -5.82
C HIS A 9 -2.14 6.61 -5.05
N PRO A 10 -1.18 5.70 -4.85
CA PRO A 10 -1.45 4.38 -4.29
C PRO A 10 -1.94 4.45 -2.84
N GLU A 11 -1.61 5.48 -2.08
CA GLU A 11 -2.05 5.71 -0.69
C GLU A 11 -3.57 5.85 -0.51
N LEU A 12 -4.29 6.08 -1.61
CA LEU A 12 -5.75 6.15 -1.64
C LEU A 12 -6.39 4.76 -1.73
N THR A 13 -5.62 3.72 -2.06
CA THR A 13 -6.10 2.35 -2.24
C THR A 13 -6.12 1.58 -0.91
N ILE A 14 -6.98 0.57 -0.80
CA ILE A 14 -7.04 -0.26 0.40
C ILE A 14 -5.81 -1.17 0.47
N GLU A 15 -5.39 -1.69 -0.69
CA GLU A 15 -4.25 -2.57 -0.89
C GLU A 15 -2.97 -1.94 -0.34
N TYR A 16 -2.69 -0.67 -0.68
CA TYR A 16 -1.53 0.05 -0.14
C TYR A 16 -1.59 0.17 1.38
N ARG A 17 -2.74 0.54 1.94
CA ARG A 17 -2.91 0.72 3.40
C ARG A 17 -2.74 -0.59 4.14
N GLU A 18 -3.19 -1.70 3.56
CA GLU A 18 -2.94 -3.04 4.08
C GLU A 18 -1.46 -3.39 4.07
N GLY A 19 -0.73 -3.05 3.00
CA GLY A 19 0.72 -3.20 2.92
C GLY A 19 1.46 -2.42 4.01
N VAL A 20 1.07 -1.16 4.23
CA VAL A 20 1.59 -0.32 5.34
C VAL A 20 1.34 -0.99 6.68
N ALA A 21 0.09 -1.38 6.95
CA ALA A 21 -0.29 -2.00 8.22
C ALA A 21 0.42 -3.35 8.44
N SER A 22 0.61 -4.14 7.39
CA SER A 22 1.35 -5.41 7.42
C SER A 22 2.80 -5.19 7.85
N ARG A 23 3.51 -4.23 7.24
CA ARG A 23 4.89 -3.92 7.63
C ARG A 23 4.96 -3.38 9.06
N GLN A 24 4.01 -2.55 9.49
CA GLN A 24 3.93 -2.04 10.87
C GLN A 24 3.73 -3.15 11.90
N ARG A 25 3.07 -4.27 11.53
CA ARG A 25 2.95 -5.48 12.37
C ARG A 25 4.17 -6.41 12.27
N HIS A 26 5.24 -5.98 11.59
CA HIS A 26 6.45 -6.76 11.34
C HIS A 26 6.22 -8.06 10.54
N GLU A 27 5.16 -8.09 9.73
CA GLU A 27 4.92 -9.22 8.82
C GLU A 27 5.93 -9.20 7.67
N CYS A 28 6.28 -10.39 7.19
CA CYS A 28 7.15 -10.56 6.03
C CYS A 28 6.39 -10.26 4.72
N ILE A 29 7.14 -10.06 3.64
CA ILE A 29 6.56 -9.72 2.32
C ILE A 29 5.66 -10.84 1.78
N GLU A 30 5.90 -12.09 2.18
CA GLU A 30 5.09 -13.27 1.85
C GLU A 30 3.71 -13.26 2.51
N ALA A 31 3.47 -12.38 3.50
CA ALA A 31 2.13 -12.15 4.06
C ALA A 31 1.20 -11.40 3.09
N CYS A 32 1.69 -10.95 1.93
CA CYS A 32 0.87 -10.35 0.89
C CYS A 32 -0.25 -11.31 0.45
N PRO A 33 -1.53 -10.94 0.60
CA PRO A 33 -2.65 -11.83 0.28
C PRO A 33 -2.90 -11.96 -1.24
N TYR A 34 -2.29 -11.08 -2.04
CA TYR A 34 -2.55 -11.00 -3.48
C TYR A 34 -1.61 -11.91 -4.27
N GLY A 35 -2.19 -12.91 -4.93
CA GLY A 35 -1.47 -13.81 -5.83
C GLY A 35 -1.03 -13.14 -7.13
N LEU A 36 -0.23 -13.85 -7.93
CA LEU A 36 0.31 -13.31 -9.20
C LEU A 36 -0.75 -13.01 -10.27
N HIS A 37 -1.98 -13.49 -10.11
CA HIS A 37 -3.09 -13.15 -11.00
C HIS A 37 -3.77 -11.81 -10.64
N LEU A 38 -3.43 -11.25 -9.47
CA LEU A 38 -3.86 -9.95 -8.95
C LEU A 38 -2.67 -8.99 -8.89
N MET A 39 -1.91 -8.90 -10.00
CA MET A 39 -0.66 -8.12 -10.06
C MET A 39 -0.85 -6.66 -9.70
N PHE A 40 -2.00 -6.10 -10.05
CA PHE A 40 -2.28 -4.69 -9.81
C PHE A 40 -2.41 -4.43 -8.30
N GLU A 41 -3.26 -5.20 -7.62
CA GLU A 41 -3.48 -5.15 -6.17
C GLU A 41 -2.21 -5.50 -5.41
N ARG A 42 -1.50 -6.54 -5.86
CA ARG A 42 -0.20 -6.93 -5.31
C ARG A 42 0.81 -5.79 -5.38
N SER A 43 0.88 -5.07 -6.51
CA SER A 43 1.81 -3.95 -6.67
C SER A 43 1.49 -2.82 -5.68
N LEU A 44 0.21 -2.51 -5.48
CA LEU A 44 -0.23 -1.50 -4.51
C LEU A 44 0.13 -1.89 -3.07
N PHE A 45 -0.13 -3.14 -2.69
CA PHE A 45 0.25 -3.66 -1.37
C PHE A 45 1.76 -3.60 -1.14
N LEU A 46 2.54 -4.06 -2.11
CA LEU A 46 4.00 -4.07 -2.01
C LEU A 46 4.57 -2.65 -1.94
N ALA A 47 3.97 -1.69 -2.64
CA ALA A 47 4.35 -0.28 -2.53
C ALA A 47 4.18 0.22 -1.07
N GLY A 48 3.03 -0.03 -0.45
CA GLY A 48 2.79 0.37 0.95
C GLY A 48 3.72 -0.31 1.95
N TRP A 49 3.99 -1.60 1.75
CA TRP A 49 4.93 -2.36 2.58
C TRP A 49 6.36 -1.78 2.50
N HIS A 50 6.86 -1.54 1.28
CA HIS A 50 8.21 -1.01 1.06
C HIS A 50 8.34 0.44 1.49
N ASP A 51 7.34 1.29 1.22
CA ASP A 51 7.34 2.67 1.68
C ASP A 51 7.44 2.74 3.21
N THR A 52 6.75 1.85 3.92
CA THR A 52 6.85 1.78 5.39
C THR A 52 8.25 1.38 5.83
N ASP A 53 8.85 0.37 5.18
CA ASP A 53 10.21 -0.08 5.47
C ASP A 53 11.26 1.02 5.22
N MET A 54 11.03 1.85 4.20
CA MET A 54 11.87 3.00 3.85
C MET A 54 11.57 4.26 4.69
N GLY A 55 10.58 4.24 5.59
CA GLY A 55 10.13 5.41 6.35
C GLY A 55 9.46 6.49 5.48
N LYS A 56 8.94 6.12 4.31
CA LYS A 56 8.27 6.96 3.31
C LYS A 56 6.76 6.83 3.29
N ALA A 57 6.19 5.87 4.04
CA ALA A 57 4.76 5.64 4.05
C ALA A 57 4.00 6.94 4.33
N ALA A 58 3.06 7.27 3.44
CA ALA A 58 2.20 8.43 3.64
C ALA A 58 1.50 8.29 5.00
N PRO A 59 1.46 9.34 5.84
CA PRO A 59 0.74 9.27 7.09
C PRO A 59 -0.71 8.94 6.77
N LEU A 60 -1.23 7.83 7.32
CA LEU A 60 -2.61 7.35 7.16
C LEU A 60 -3.67 8.35 7.69
N TYR A 61 -3.25 9.54 8.09
CA TYR A 61 -4.03 10.61 8.69
C TYR A 61 -3.41 11.98 8.36
N ARG A 62 -3.36 12.39 7.09
CA ARG A 62 -3.58 13.84 6.86
C ARG A 62 -5.04 14.10 7.19
N ARG A 63 -5.28 14.61 8.41
CA ARG A 63 -6.49 15.36 8.74
C ARG A 63 -6.85 16.19 7.51
N ALA A 64 -8.08 16.05 7.03
CA ALA A 64 -8.72 17.12 6.30
C ALA A 64 -8.59 18.36 7.20
N ALA A 65 -7.64 19.24 6.90
CA ALA A 65 -7.58 20.55 7.47
C ALA A 65 -8.68 21.35 6.77
N ALA A 66 -9.82 21.47 7.44
CA ALA A 66 -10.84 22.47 7.21
C ALA A 66 -11.24 23.02 8.58
#